data_AF-A0A6L5ETR5-F1
#
_entry.id   AF-A0A6L5ETR5-F1
#
_cell.length_a   1.000
_cell.length_b   1.000
_cell.length_c   1.000
_cell.angle_alpha   90.00
_cell.angle_beta   90.00
_cell.angle_gamma   90.00
#
_symmetry.space_group_name_H-M   'P 1'
#
loop_
_entity.id
_entity.type
_entity.pdbx_description
1 polymer ?
#
loop_
_entity_poly.entity_id
_entity_poly.type
_entity_poly.pdbx_seq_one_letter_code
_entity_poly.pdbx_strand_id
1 'polypeptide(L)'
;MGRWPRRASQARWHGAARAVVAVLVLSVLPVPVAMAQDDSPSRPDDPRMEAGVAPGSGVPDPRPGEAFADSKMANLQQTANEVQRELSRLAERISVARDRVRAARHELSVASEKRERAERSLAVLRDDIDELSRSAYMAMGRPDQLSVLLSASGPQDFLAGSSYVSYLRAGQDRKLSRALDRLHRAEATEQAALRLKRAAASRQNDLLQRSDDATNRADAISSELRGPIATASAAVAAQQAEQRERNRKTNQNWQKYLDRLDAAGITPPPASELRDPATLPPGLDPLPGADGAPQRGVAQVSGPATNGDRLLVLPRETIDAVSDAIDALGKPYVPRTHGTGPTSYSCDGLVDSVYSDAGLAQPRRAATQYAVGRRVAPSDVQPGDLVFAGPDKYGVQHVGIALDEQTMLAADGRLATVAVTDMPGEGTLLGVTRPALGAGEKRPVPTRDDGELTWRCGGVELPLSGVGSHPGATGAWGGYPNGLIPSSALCGIGISGHALRCDAAQAFVAMSRAYAASTGTGLCVTDSYRSFTAQVELYREKPSLAAVPGTSNHGWGIALDMCGGIESFGTPAYRWMELNAPAFGWIHPYWARQGGGREEPWHWEYVG
;
A
#
# COMPACT_ATOMS: atom_id res chain seq x y z
N MET A 1 -34.35 -73.90 -4.53
CA MET A 1 -34.49 -73.18 -3.24
C MET A 1 -33.21 -72.38 -3.03
N GLY A 2 -33.12 -71.06 -2.90
CA GLY A 2 -34.07 -69.95 -2.94
C GLY A 2 -33.31 -68.62 -2.70
N ARG A 3 -33.92 -67.51 -3.14
CA ARG A 3 -33.71 -66.09 -2.78
C ARG A 3 -32.52 -65.28 -3.36
N TRP A 4 -32.91 -64.35 -4.25
CA TRP A 4 -32.42 -62.95 -4.35
C TRP A 4 -33.01 -62.11 -3.18
N PRO A 5 -32.49 -60.91 -2.76
CA PRO A 5 -32.35 -59.72 -3.63
C PRO A 5 -31.33 -58.57 -3.30
N ARG A 6 -31.06 -57.76 -4.34
CA ARG A 6 -30.89 -56.27 -4.46
C ARG A 6 -29.98 -55.46 -3.49
N ARG A 7 -29.06 -54.65 -4.06
CA ARG A 7 -29.07 -53.15 -4.23
C ARG A 7 -27.62 -52.64 -4.51
N ALA A 8 -27.42 -51.81 -5.56
CA ALA A 8 -26.98 -50.39 -5.55
C ALA A 8 -25.61 -50.15 -4.84
N SER A 9 -24.59 -49.43 -5.34
CA SER A 9 -24.57 -48.17 -6.08
C SER A 9 -23.11 -47.70 -6.34
N GLN A 10 -22.93 -46.84 -7.35
CA GLN A 10 -21.91 -45.78 -7.47
C GLN A 10 -20.46 -46.12 -7.88
N ALA A 11 -20.16 -45.70 -9.12
CA ALA A 11 -18.84 -45.34 -9.58
C ALA A 11 -18.34 -44.06 -8.89
N ARG A 12 -17.06 -44.02 -8.49
CA ARG A 12 -16.31 -42.77 -8.26
C ARG A 12 -15.08 -42.77 -9.15
N TRP A 13 -15.13 -41.89 -10.14
CA TRP A 13 -13.97 -41.40 -10.89
C TRP A 13 -13.21 -40.42 -9.99
N HIS A 14 -11.97 -40.73 -9.64
CA HIS A 14 -11.04 -39.74 -9.08
C HIS A 14 -10.11 -39.25 -10.18
N GLY A 15 -10.36 -38.02 -10.65
CA GLY A 15 -9.39 -37.24 -11.40
C GLY A 15 -8.31 -36.73 -10.45
N ALA A 16 -7.05 -37.07 -10.73
CA ALA A 16 -5.89 -36.51 -10.07
C ALA A 16 -5.48 -35.22 -10.80
N ALA A 17 -5.75 -34.06 -10.20
CA ALA A 17 -5.06 -32.83 -10.55
C ALA A 17 -3.77 -32.76 -9.71
N ARG A 18 -2.62 -32.99 -10.35
CA ARG A 18 -1.31 -32.76 -9.76
C ARG A 18 -1.04 -31.25 -9.74
N ALA A 19 -1.00 -30.65 -8.55
CA ALA A 19 -0.39 -29.35 -8.33
C ALA A 19 1.13 -29.53 -8.34
N VAL A 20 1.82 -28.89 -9.29
CA VAL A 20 3.28 -28.76 -9.30
C VAL A 20 3.63 -27.52 -8.48
N VAL A 21 4.17 -27.72 -7.29
CA VAL A 21 4.83 -26.66 -6.51
C VAL A 21 6.31 -26.72 -6.87
N ALA A 22 6.79 -25.76 -7.66
CA ALA A 22 8.21 -25.58 -7.92
C ALA A 22 8.80 -24.68 -6.82
N VAL A 23 9.58 -25.26 -5.91
CA VAL A 23 10.41 -24.54 -4.94
C VAL A 23 11.76 -24.29 -5.59
N LEU A 24 12.11 -23.02 -5.82
CA LEU A 24 13.44 -22.59 -6.28
C LEU A 24 14.25 -22.14 -5.05
N VAL A 25 15.22 -22.96 -4.65
CA VAL A 25 16.25 -22.60 -3.68
C VAL A 25 17.43 -22.02 -4.47
N LEU A 26 17.73 -20.73 -4.29
CA LEU A 26 18.97 -20.12 -4.79
C LEU A 26 20.01 -20.11 -3.66
N SER A 27 21.05 -20.92 -3.82
CA SER A 27 22.29 -20.86 -3.05
C SER A 27 23.18 -19.74 -3.61
N VAL A 28 23.48 -18.73 -2.79
CA VAL A 28 24.44 -17.66 -3.10
C VAL A 28 25.81 -18.09 -2.59
N LEU A 29 26.78 -18.21 -3.50
CA LEU A 29 28.20 -18.32 -3.15
C LEU A 29 28.80 -16.90 -3.04
N PRO A 30 29.64 -16.62 -2.04
CA PRO A 30 30.30 -15.32 -1.92
C PRO A 30 31.43 -15.19 -2.95
N VAL A 31 31.42 -14.09 -3.70
CA VAL A 31 32.58 -13.64 -4.50
C VAL A 31 33.42 -12.73 -3.60
N PRO A 32 34.74 -12.95 -3.47
CA PRO A 32 35.59 -12.05 -2.70
C PRO A 32 35.76 -10.74 -3.47
N VAL A 33 35.20 -9.66 -2.95
CA VAL A 33 35.52 -8.30 -3.42
C VAL A 33 36.81 -7.88 -2.73
N ALA A 34 37.87 -7.72 -3.52
CA ALA A 34 39.11 -7.10 -3.06
C ALA A 34 38.81 -5.64 -2.68
N MET A 35 38.94 -5.32 -1.38
CA MET A 35 38.88 -3.94 -0.92
C MET A 35 40.21 -3.27 -1.24
N ALA A 36 40.22 -2.36 -2.22
CA ALA A 36 41.30 -1.41 -2.37
C ALA A 36 41.22 -0.40 -1.22
N GLN A 37 42.24 -0.38 -0.36
CA GLN A 37 42.46 0.68 0.60
C GLN A 37 42.97 1.89 -0.19
N ASP A 38 42.13 2.91 -0.31
CA ASP A 38 42.50 4.19 -0.92
C ASP A 38 42.90 5.14 0.21
N ASP A 39 44.14 5.02 0.67
CA ASP A 39 44.79 5.98 1.59
C ASP A 39 45.27 7.16 0.74
N SER A 40 44.38 8.12 0.46
CA SER A 40 44.82 9.44 -0.01
C SER A 40 45.29 10.27 1.18
N PRO A 41 46.53 10.81 1.18
CA PRO A 41 47.04 11.65 2.25
C PRO A 41 46.39 13.05 2.21
N SER A 42 46.07 13.56 3.40
CA SER A 42 45.59 14.93 3.62
C SER A 42 46.60 15.98 3.09
N ARG A 43 46.07 17.10 2.58
CA ARG A 43 46.90 18.27 2.26
C ARG A 43 47.56 18.79 3.55
N PRO A 44 48.89 19.02 3.58
CA PRO A 44 49.62 19.32 4.83
C PRO A 44 49.24 20.62 5.57
N ASP A 45 48.45 21.51 4.96
CA ASP A 45 48.31 22.89 5.45
C ASP A 45 46.93 23.26 6.01
N ASP A 46 45.94 22.36 5.98
CA ASP A 46 44.56 22.67 6.41
C ASP A 46 44.15 21.89 7.68
N PRO A 47 43.89 22.57 8.83
CA PRO A 47 43.38 21.94 10.05
C PRO A 47 41.97 21.34 9.91
N ARG A 48 41.30 21.50 8.77
CA ARG A 48 39.95 20.99 8.54
C ARG A 48 39.90 19.49 8.74
N MET A 49 38.92 19.07 9.52
CA MET A 49 38.55 17.68 9.70
C MET A 49 38.19 17.05 8.36
N GLU A 50 39.05 16.20 7.80
CA GLU A 50 38.63 15.25 6.78
C GLU A 50 37.73 14.22 7.46
N ALA A 51 36.42 14.48 7.51
CA ALA A 51 35.42 13.44 7.78
C ALA A 51 35.39 12.36 6.68
N GLY A 52 36.31 12.45 5.70
CA GLY A 52 36.74 11.39 4.78
C GLY A 52 35.60 10.85 3.94
N VAL A 53 35.21 11.64 2.94
CA VAL A 53 34.54 11.13 1.73
C VAL A 53 35.26 11.81 0.57
N ALA A 54 36.12 11.08 -0.16
CA ALA A 54 36.52 11.52 -1.48
C ALA A 54 35.24 11.80 -2.29
N PRO A 55 35.15 12.88 -3.09
CA PRO A 55 33.92 13.25 -3.79
C PRO A 55 33.40 12.04 -4.56
N GLY A 56 32.37 11.40 -4.01
CA GLY A 56 31.59 10.42 -4.76
C GLY A 56 30.96 11.17 -5.91
N SER A 57 30.77 10.49 -7.05
CA SER A 57 29.85 10.97 -8.08
C SER A 57 28.59 11.48 -7.39
N GLY A 58 28.28 12.78 -7.59
CA GLY A 58 27.20 13.45 -6.84
C GLY A 58 25.94 12.61 -6.83
N VAL A 59 25.21 12.64 -5.71
CA VAL A 59 24.02 11.79 -5.46
C VAL A 59 23.24 11.60 -6.76
N PRO A 60 23.27 10.40 -7.37
CA PRO A 60 22.46 10.12 -8.53
C PRO A 60 21.02 10.39 -8.16
N ASP A 61 20.31 11.08 -9.06
CA ASP A 61 18.89 11.37 -8.92
C ASP A 61 18.17 10.10 -8.41
N PRO A 62 17.61 10.11 -7.19
CA PRO A 62 17.01 8.93 -6.58
C PRO A 62 15.72 8.50 -7.28
N ARG A 63 15.27 9.25 -8.29
CA ARG A 63 14.23 8.81 -9.19
C ARG A 63 14.79 7.65 -10.02
N PRO A 64 14.09 6.51 -10.08
CA PRO A 64 14.21 5.58 -11.21
C PRO A 64 13.70 6.27 -12.50
N GLY A 65 14.29 7.42 -12.85
CA GLY A 65 13.71 8.37 -13.79
C GLY A 65 13.79 7.84 -15.20
N GLU A 66 14.92 7.27 -15.61
CA GLU A 66 15.07 6.86 -17.01
C GLU A 66 14.39 5.52 -17.31
N ALA A 67 14.41 4.57 -16.37
CA ALA A 67 13.79 3.27 -16.57
C ALA A 67 12.26 3.32 -16.53
N PHE A 68 11.64 4.25 -15.78
CA PHE A 68 10.18 4.35 -15.67
C PHE A 68 9.56 5.54 -16.41
N ALA A 69 10.35 6.51 -16.86
CA ALA A 69 9.90 7.48 -17.87
C ALA A 69 9.91 6.89 -19.29
N ASP A 70 10.41 5.67 -19.47
CA ASP A 70 10.25 4.92 -20.72
C ASP A 70 8.76 4.72 -21.01
N SER A 71 8.30 5.32 -22.11
CA SER A 71 6.95 5.16 -22.67
C SER A 71 6.50 3.69 -22.76
N LYS A 72 7.42 2.75 -22.98
CA LYS A 72 7.15 1.31 -23.01
C LYS A 72 6.75 0.78 -21.63
N MET A 73 7.39 1.25 -20.55
CA MET A 73 7.06 0.87 -19.18
C MET A 73 5.73 1.48 -18.72
N ALA A 74 5.48 2.74 -19.05
CA ALA A 74 4.19 3.37 -18.80
C ALA A 74 3.05 2.63 -19.53
N ASN A 75 3.26 2.24 -20.78
CA ASN A 75 2.30 1.45 -21.55
C ASN A 75 2.07 0.07 -20.93
N LEU A 76 3.12 -0.67 -20.57
CA LEU A 76 2.99 -1.99 -19.94
C LEU A 76 2.25 -1.92 -18.60
N GLN A 77 2.47 -0.88 -17.81
CA GLN A 77 1.74 -0.64 -16.55
C GLN A 77 0.27 -0.28 -16.80
N GLN A 78 -0.01 0.56 -17.80
CA GLN A 78 -1.38 0.86 -18.20
C GLN A 78 -2.12 -0.42 -18.64
N THR A 79 -1.48 -1.24 -19.48
CA THR A 79 -2.05 -2.51 -19.95
C THR A 79 -2.25 -3.48 -18.79
N ALA A 80 -1.32 -3.57 -17.83
CA ALA A 80 -1.48 -4.39 -16.63
C ALA A 80 -2.74 -3.99 -15.84
N ASN A 81 -2.93 -2.68 -15.63
CA ASN A 81 -4.10 -2.15 -14.93
C ASN A 81 -5.42 -2.41 -15.69
N GLU A 82 -5.39 -2.31 -17.01
CA GLU A 82 -6.54 -2.63 -17.86
C GLU A 82 -6.93 -4.12 -17.77
N VAL A 83 -5.95 -5.02 -17.86
CA VAL A 83 -6.15 -6.46 -17.72
C VAL A 83 -6.66 -6.81 -16.33
N GLN A 84 -6.14 -6.17 -15.27
CA GLN A 84 -6.63 -6.39 -13.91
C GLN A 84 -8.11 -5.97 -13.76
N ARG A 85 -8.50 -4.81 -14.29
CA ARG A 85 -9.91 -4.37 -14.30
C ARG A 85 -10.80 -5.32 -15.10
N GLU A 86 -10.31 -5.81 -16.24
CA GLU A 86 -11.02 -6.78 -17.06
C GLU A 86 -11.26 -8.09 -16.30
N LEU A 87 -10.23 -8.62 -15.63
CA LEU A 87 -10.33 -9.83 -14.81
C LEU A 87 -11.35 -9.67 -13.67
N SER A 88 -11.36 -8.52 -12.97
CA SER A 88 -12.35 -8.25 -11.92
C SER A 88 -13.79 -8.23 -12.48
N ARG A 89 -14.01 -7.55 -13.60
CA ARG A 89 -15.34 -7.51 -14.27
C ARG A 89 -15.75 -8.89 -14.78
N LEU A 90 -14.80 -9.69 -15.28
CA LEU A 90 -15.06 -11.06 -15.71
C LEU A 90 -15.42 -11.96 -14.51
N ALA A 91 -14.73 -11.84 -13.39
CA ALA A 91 -15.01 -12.60 -12.17
C ALA A 91 -16.45 -12.37 -11.68
N GLU A 92 -16.92 -11.12 -11.65
CA GLU A 92 -18.29 -10.78 -11.29
C GLU A 92 -19.30 -11.41 -12.27
N ARG A 93 -19.07 -11.24 -13.59
CA ARG A 93 -19.95 -11.79 -14.63
C ARG A 93 -20.00 -13.31 -14.61
N ILE A 94 -18.88 -13.98 -14.32
CA ILE A 94 -18.80 -15.43 -14.15
C ILE A 94 -19.62 -15.86 -12.93
N SER A 95 -19.56 -15.12 -11.82
CA SER A 95 -20.38 -15.37 -10.64
C SER A 95 -21.87 -15.33 -10.98
N VAL A 96 -22.32 -14.23 -11.61
CA VAL A 96 -23.71 -14.07 -12.07
C VAL A 96 -24.12 -15.16 -13.06
N ALA A 97 -23.23 -15.55 -13.99
CA ALA A 97 -23.50 -16.62 -14.93
C ALA A 97 -23.64 -17.99 -14.25
N ARG A 98 -22.81 -18.28 -13.24
CA ARG A 98 -22.93 -19.48 -12.39
C ARG A 98 -24.29 -19.54 -11.71
N ASP A 99 -24.74 -18.42 -11.16
CA ASP A 99 -26.01 -18.32 -10.46
C ASP A 99 -27.19 -18.55 -11.41
N ARG A 100 -27.14 -17.98 -12.62
CA ARG A 100 -28.12 -18.25 -13.68
C ARG A 100 -28.14 -19.71 -14.11
N VAL A 101 -26.99 -20.37 -14.20
CA VAL A 101 -26.92 -21.81 -14.49
C VAL A 101 -27.55 -22.63 -13.37
N ARG A 102 -27.34 -22.26 -12.09
CA ARG A 102 -27.99 -22.92 -10.95
C ARG A 102 -29.51 -22.73 -10.98
N ALA A 103 -29.98 -21.50 -11.20
CA ALA A 103 -31.40 -21.18 -11.32
C ALA A 103 -32.06 -21.95 -12.47
N ALA A 104 -31.46 -21.94 -13.67
CA ALA A 104 -31.98 -22.65 -14.83
C ALA A 104 -31.99 -24.19 -14.64
N ARG A 105 -31.03 -24.75 -13.91
CA ARG A 105 -31.06 -26.17 -13.51
C ARG A 105 -32.22 -26.47 -12.57
N HIS A 106 -32.50 -25.58 -11.62
CA HIS A 106 -33.63 -25.74 -10.72
C HIS A 106 -34.97 -25.65 -11.46
N GLU A 107 -35.14 -24.65 -12.34
CA GLU A 107 -36.33 -24.53 -13.17
C GLU A 107 -36.57 -25.77 -14.04
N LEU A 108 -35.52 -26.31 -14.65
CA LEU A 108 -35.61 -27.56 -15.41
C LEU A 108 -36.10 -28.71 -14.52
N SER A 109 -35.55 -28.86 -13.31
CA SER A 109 -36.01 -29.88 -12.36
C SER A 109 -37.50 -29.75 -12.03
N VAL A 110 -37.96 -28.53 -11.72
CA VAL A 110 -39.38 -28.26 -11.40
C VAL A 110 -40.28 -28.55 -12.61
N ALA A 111 -39.84 -28.18 -13.81
CA ALA A 111 -40.57 -28.43 -15.05
C ALA A 111 -40.67 -29.93 -15.36
N SER A 112 -39.56 -30.67 -15.22
CA SER A 112 -39.53 -32.13 -15.37
C SER A 112 -40.49 -32.83 -14.40
N GLU A 113 -40.49 -32.44 -13.12
CA GLU A 113 -41.43 -32.99 -12.15
C GLU A 113 -42.89 -32.67 -12.50
N LYS A 114 -43.17 -31.49 -13.05
CA LYS A 114 -44.51 -31.09 -13.48
C LYS A 114 -44.97 -31.93 -14.67
N ARG A 115 -44.09 -32.22 -15.63
CA ARG A 115 -44.36 -33.18 -16.73
C ARG A 115 -44.67 -34.56 -16.15
N GLU A 116 -43.81 -35.09 -15.29
CA GLU A 116 -44.01 -36.42 -14.68
C GLU A 116 -45.30 -36.53 -13.86
N ARG A 117 -45.71 -35.45 -13.17
CA ARG A 117 -47.02 -35.38 -12.49
C ARG A 117 -48.19 -35.38 -13.49
N ALA A 118 -48.08 -34.62 -14.58
CA ALA A 118 -49.10 -34.59 -15.63
C ALA A 118 -49.23 -35.95 -16.35
N GLU A 119 -48.11 -36.64 -16.63
CA GLU A 119 -48.09 -37.99 -17.20
C GLU A 119 -48.77 -38.99 -16.27
N ARG A 120 -48.47 -38.96 -14.97
CA ARG A 120 -49.13 -39.82 -13.98
C ARG A 120 -50.64 -39.58 -13.92
N SER A 121 -51.08 -38.32 -13.92
CA SER A 121 -52.51 -37.99 -13.96
C SER A 121 -53.19 -38.50 -15.24
N LEU A 122 -52.51 -38.42 -16.39
CA LEU A 122 -53.02 -38.94 -17.65
C LEU A 122 -53.09 -40.48 -17.64
N ALA A 123 -52.09 -41.16 -17.06
CA ALA A 123 -52.08 -42.62 -16.91
C ALA A 123 -53.25 -43.10 -16.05
N VAL A 124 -53.47 -42.48 -14.88
CA VAL A 124 -54.61 -42.81 -14.00
C VAL A 124 -55.95 -42.61 -14.72
N LEU A 125 -56.11 -41.51 -15.47
CA LEU A 125 -57.34 -41.28 -16.24
C LEU A 125 -57.53 -42.32 -17.36
N ARG A 126 -56.46 -42.79 -17.99
CA ARG A 126 -56.54 -43.88 -18.99
C ARG A 126 -56.97 -45.18 -18.34
N ASP A 127 -56.39 -45.54 -17.20
CA ASP A 127 -56.76 -46.74 -16.43
C ASP A 127 -58.24 -46.68 -15.98
N ASP A 128 -58.72 -45.53 -15.50
CA ASP A 128 -60.13 -45.33 -15.13
C ASP A 128 -61.08 -45.50 -16.34
N ILE A 129 -60.70 -44.97 -17.51
CA ILE A 129 -61.47 -45.11 -18.76
C ILE A 129 -61.48 -46.57 -19.23
N ASP A 130 -60.36 -47.27 -19.12
CA ASP A 130 -60.22 -48.68 -19.48
C ASP A 130 -61.05 -49.57 -18.56
N GLU A 131 -61.04 -49.32 -17.25
CA GLU A 131 -61.85 -50.06 -16.27
C GLU A 131 -63.35 -49.78 -16.44
N LEU A 132 -63.74 -48.53 -16.70
CA LEU A 132 -65.12 -48.19 -17.06
C LEU A 132 -65.55 -48.88 -18.36
N SER A 133 -64.64 -48.97 -19.33
CA SER A 133 -64.91 -49.63 -20.61
C SER A 133 -65.03 -51.15 -20.44
N ARG A 134 -64.18 -51.75 -19.61
CA ARG A 134 -64.21 -53.18 -19.27
C ARG A 134 -65.47 -53.56 -18.50
N SER A 135 -65.83 -52.79 -17.47
CA SER A 135 -67.06 -53.02 -16.69
C SER A 135 -68.32 -52.87 -17.55
N ALA A 136 -68.39 -51.85 -18.42
CA ALA A 136 -69.49 -51.68 -19.36
C ALA A 136 -69.59 -52.80 -20.41
N TYR A 137 -68.47 -53.41 -20.81
CA TYR A 137 -68.45 -54.55 -21.73
C TYR A 137 -68.91 -55.85 -21.06
N MET A 138 -68.46 -56.11 -19.82
CA MET A 138 -68.83 -57.31 -19.06
C MET A 138 -70.29 -57.31 -18.57
N ALA A 139 -70.89 -56.14 -18.39
CA ALA A 139 -72.29 -55.99 -17.97
C ALA A 139 -73.33 -56.22 -19.11
N MET A 140 -72.92 -56.74 -20.28
CA MET A 140 -73.76 -56.96 -21.47
C MET A 140 -74.54 -55.71 -21.95
N GLY A 141 -73.90 -54.55 -21.92
CA GLY A 141 -74.41 -53.36 -22.60
C GLY A 141 -73.79 -52.09 -22.02
N ARG A 142 -73.07 -51.34 -22.85
CA ARG A 142 -72.77 -49.95 -22.53
C ARG A 142 -74.11 -49.25 -22.25
N PRO A 143 -74.22 -48.39 -21.23
CA PRO A 143 -75.28 -47.39 -21.20
C PRO A 143 -75.08 -46.52 -22.43
N ASP A 144 -75.76 -46.86 -23.51
CA ASP A 144 -75.84 -46.07 -24.71
C ASP A 144 -77.30 -45.66 -24.88
N GLN A 145 -77.54 -44.72 -25.79
CA GLN A 145 -78.90 -44.21 -25.95
C GLN A 145 -79.87 -45.31 -26.39
N LEU A 146 -79.37 -46.41 -26.98
CA LEU A 146 -80.18 -47.55 -27.41
C LEU A 146 -80.58 -48.43 -26.21
N SER A 147 -79.66 -48.69 -25.28
CA SER A 147 -79.94 -49.46 -24.07
C SER A 147 -80.88 -48.71 -23.13
N VAL A 148 -80.70 -47.39 -22.99
CA VAL A 148 -81.60 -46.52 -22.21
C VAL A 148 -82.98 -46.42 -22.87
N LEU A 149 -83.06 -46.46 -24.20
CA LEU A 149 -84.34 -46.51 -24.95
C LEU A 149 -85.08 -47.82 -24.71
N LEU A 150 -84.37 -48.95 -24.69
CA LEU A 150 -84.94 -50.29 -24.48
C LEU A 150 -85.36 -50.56 -23.03
N SER A 151 -84.76 -49.88 -22.06
CA SER A 151 -85.05 -50.06 -20.63
C SER A 151 -85.97 -48.99 -20.01
N ALA A 152 -86.32 -47.93 -20.74
CA ALA A 152 -87.12 -46.83 -20.22
C ALA A 152 -88.62 -47.17 -20.15
N SER A 153 -89.26 -46.85 -19.03
CA SER A 153 -90.70 -47.11 -18.80
C SER A 153 -91.62 -46.07 -19.49
N GLY A 154 -91.04 -45.02 -20.08
CA GLY A 154 -91.75 -43.94 -20.77
C GLY A 154 -90.83 -42.80 -21.25
N PRO A 155 -91.36 -41.77 -21.93
CA PRO A 155 -90.58 -40.71 -22.56
C PRO A 155 -89.72 -39.88 -21.61
N GLN A 156 -90.21 -39.62 -20.38
CA GLN A 156 -89.46 -38.86 -19.37
C GLN A 156 -88.25 -39.65 -18.83
N ASP A 157 -88.42 -40.96 -18.59
CA ASP A 157 -87.36 -41.86 -18.13
C ASP A 157 -86.23 -41.97 -19.17
N PHE A 158 -86.59 -42.03 -20.45
CA PHE A 158 -85.63 -42.04 -21.55
C PHE A 158 -84.80 -40.74 -21.62
N LEU A 159 -85.44 -39.58 -21.48
CA LEU A 159 -84.76 -38.27 -21.48
C LEU A 159 -83.84 -38.11 -20.25
N ALA A 160 -84.27 -38.60 -19.09
CA ALA A 160 -83.45 -38.61 -17.87
C ALA A 160 -82.22 -39.52 -18.01
N GLY A 161 -82.39 -40.74 -18.52
CA GLY A 161 -81.28 -41.67 -18.73
C GLY A 161 -80.30 -41.22 -19.82
N SER A 162 -80.81 -40.68 -20.93
CA SER A 162 -79.97 -40.23 -22.06
C SER A 162 -79.17 -38.96 -21.73
N SER A 163 -79.75 -38.04 -20.94
CA SER A 163 -79.03 -36.87 -20.43
C SER A 163 -77.93 -37.26 -19.43
N TYR A 164 -78.16 -38.26 -18.58
CA TYR A 164 -77.15 -38.78 -17.65
C TYR A 164 -75.95 -39.42 -18.36
N VAL A 165 -76.19 -40.28 -19.36
CA VAL A 165 -75.12 -40.89 -20.18
C VAL A 165 -74.31 -39.84 -20.93
N SER A 166 -74.99 -38.84 -21.50
CA SER A 166 -74.33 -37.73 -22.21
C SER A 166 -73.48 -36.87 -21.26
N TYR A 167 -73.97 -36.62 -20.04
CA TYR A 167 -73.23 -35.89 -19.01
C TYR A 167 -71.96 -36.63 -18.58
N LEU A 168 -72.03 -37.95 -18.39
CA LEU A 168 -70.88 -38.78 -18.02
C LEU A 168 -69.81 -38.80 -19.12
N ARG A 169 -70.20 -39.01 -20.39
CA ARG A 169 -69.27 -38.97 -21.54
C ARG A 169 -68.61 -37.60 -21.69
N ALA A 170 -69.40 -36.54 -21.71
CA ALA A 170 -68.88 -35.18 -21.76
C ALA A 170 -68.00 -34.85 -20.53
N GLY A 171 -68.29 -35.44 -19.37
CA GLY A 171 -67.45 -35.36 -18.18
C GLY A 171 -66.07 -35.99 -18.37
N GLN A 172 -66.01 -37.21 -18.92
CA GLN A 172 -64.76 -37.93 -19.17
C GLN A 172 -63.92 -37.26 -20.27
N ASP A 173 -64.53 -36.86 -21.38
CA ASP A 173 -63.83 -36.18 -22.48
C ASP A 173 -63.21 -34.86 -22.00
N ARG A 174 -63.95 -34.09 -21.18
CA ARG A 174 -63.42 -32.86 -20.57
C ARG A 174 -62.27 -33.13 -19.60
N LYS A 175 -62.28 -34.23 -18.84
CA LYS A 175 -61.18 -34.60 -17.94
C LYS A 175 -59.93 -34.99 -18.73
N LEU A 176 -60.09 -35.83 -19.76
CA LEU A 176 -59.01 -36.30 -20.62
C LEU A 176 -58.36 -35.14 -21.40
N SER A 177 -59.18 -34.29 -22.05
CA SER A 177 -58.69 -33.11 -22.78
C SER A 177 -57.89 -32.17 -21.86
N ARG A 178 -58.40 -31.87 -20.65
CA ARG A 178 -57.65 -31.04 -19.68
C ARG A 178 -56.35 -31.69 -19.24
N ALA A 179 -56.29 -33.01 -19.10
CA ALA A 179 -55.07 -33.74 -18.72
C ALA A 179 -54.03 -33.71 -19.86
N LEU A 180 -54.45 -33.93 -21.10
CA LEU A 180 -53.60 -33.79 -22.28
C LEU A 180 -53.05 -32.37 -22.43
N ASP A 181 -53.91 -31.35 -22.29
CA ASP A 181 -53.46 -29.95 -22.33
C ASP A 181 -52.47 -29.61 -21.22
N ARG A 182 -52.66 -30.19 -20.02
CA ARG A 182 -51.70 -30.04 -18.91
C ARG A 182 -50.36 -30.68 -19.25
N LEU A 183 -50.34 -31.85 -19.86
CA LEU A 183 -49.13 -32.53 -20.30
C LEU A 183 -48.39 -31.72 -21.37
N HIS A 184 -49.06 -31.34 -22.45
CA HIS A 184 -48.45 -30.54 -23.52
C HIS A 184 -47.86 -29.22 -23.00
N ARG A 185 -48.56 -28.53 -22.08
CA ARG A 185 -48.03 -27.32 -21.43
C ARG A 185 -46.81 -27.62 -20.56
N ALA A 186 -46.79 -28.75 -19.85
CA ALA A 186 -45.65 -29.14 -19.02
C ALA A 186 -44.42 -29.49 -19.87
N GLU A 187 -44.60 -30.24 -20.96
CA GLU A 187 -43.53 -30.54 -21.93
C GLU A 187 -42.96 -29.28 -22.58
N ALA A 188 -43.82 -28.35 -23.00
CA ALA A 188 -43.39 -27.06 -23.55
C ALA A 188 -42.57 -26.24 -22.53
N THR A 189 -42.98 -26.28 -21.25
CA THR A 189 -42.28 -25.62 -20.14
C THR A 189 -40.90 -26.27 -19.91
N GLU A 190 -40.83 -27.60 -19.91
CA GLU A 190 -39.56 -28.33 -19.74
C GLU A 190 -38.59 -28.06 -20.89
N GLN A 191 -39.06 -28.06 -22.15
CA GLN A 191 -38.23 -27.70 -23.29
C GLN A 191 -37.75 -26.24 -23.25
N ALA A 192 -38.56 -25.31 -22.76
CA ALA A 192 -38.15 -23.94 -22.53
C ALA A 192 -37.05 -23.85 -21.45
N ALA A 193 -37.22 -24.52 -20.31
CA ALA A 193 -36.24 -24.58 -19.23
C ALA A 193 -34.91 -25.24 -19.68
N LEU A 194 -34.97 -26.28 -20.52
CA LEU A 194 -33.78 -26.91 -21.09
C LEU A 194 -33.00 -25.96 -22.00
N ARG A 195 -33.69 -25.19 -22.84
CA ARG A 195 -33.07 -24.14 -23.69
C ARG A 195 -32.44 -23.05 -22.83
N LEU A 196 -33.12 -22.59 -21.79
CA LEU A 196 -32.58 -21.61 -20.83
C LEU A 196 -31.28 -22.12 -20.18
N LYS A 197 -31.27 -23.36 -19.69
CA LYS A 197 -30.08 -24.00 -19.09
C LYS A 197 -28.92 -24.06 -20.08
N ARG A 198 -29.16 -24.47 -21.34
CA ARG A 198 -28.12 -24.55 -22.38
C ARG A 198 -27.54 -23.17 -22.69
N ALA A 199 -28.40 -22.16 -22.84
CA ALA A 199 -27.97 -20.78 -23.07
C ALA A 199 -27.14 -20.23 -21.89
N ALA A 200 -27.58 -20.47 -20.65
CA ALA A 200 -26.86 -20.06 -19.46
C ALA A 200 -25.48 -20.74 -19.36
N ALA A 201 -25.40 -22.04 -19.64
CA ALA A 201 -24.15 -22.79 -19.64
C ALA A 201 -23.18 -22.33 -20.74
N SER A 202 -23.68 -22.08 -21.95
CA SER A 202 -22.87 -21.54 -23.05
C SER A 202 -22.30 -20.17 -22.69
N ARG A 203 -23.09 -19.30 -22.06
CA ARG A 203 -22.63 -17.98 -21.62
C ARG A 203 -21.58 -18.08 -20.51
N GLN A 204 -21.74 -19.01 -19.58
CA GLN A 204 -20.72 -19.27 -18.54
C GLN A 204 -19.39 -19.68 -19.19
N ASN A 205 -19.42 -20.59 -20.17
CA ASN A 205 -18.20 -21.07 -20.85
C ASN A 205 -17.49 -19.96 -21.64
N ASP A 206 -18.23 -19.11 -22.37
CA ASP A 206 -17.66 -17.93 -23.07
C ASP A 206 -16.97 -16.97 -22.09
N LEU A 207 -17.55 -16.75 -20.91
CA LEU A 207 -16.94 -15.90 -19.90
C LEU A 207 -15.68 -16.53 -19.26
N LEU A 208 -15.68 -17.84 -19.04
CA LEU A 208 -14.49 -18.57 -18.55
C LEU A 208 -13.34 -18.48 -19.56
N GLN A 209 -13.62 -18.70 -20.84
CA GLN A 209 -12.60 -18.59 -21.89
C GLN A 209 -11.97 -17.19 -21.95
N ARG A 210 -12.80 -16.13 -21.88
CA ARG A 210 -12.28 -14.75 -21.82
C ARG A 210 -11.43 -14.50 -20.58
N SER A 211 -11.75 -15.13 -19.45
CA SER A 211 -10.96 -15.04 -18.22
C SER A 211 -9.60 -15.70 -18.38
N ASP A 212 -9.54 -16.85 -19.04
CA ASP A 212 -8.28 -17.53 -19.35
C ASP A 212 -7.42 -16.68 -20.30
N ASP A 213 -8.01 -16.10 -21.34
CA ASP A 213 -7.33 -15.20 -22.27
C ASP A 213 -6.77 -13.95 -21.57
N ALA A 214 -7.55 -13.35 -20.67
CA ALA A 214 -7.11 -12.20 -19.87
C ALA A 214 -5.98 -12.57 -18.90
N THR A 215 -6.02 -13.78 -18.31
CA THR A 215 -4.96 -14.29 -17.43
C THR A 215 -3.65 -14.49 -18.20
N ASN A 216 -3.71 -15.09 -19.40
CA ASN A 216 -2.55 -15.26 -20.26
C ASN A 216 -1.90 -13.92 -20.66
N ARG A 217 -2.72 -12.88 -20.90
CA ARG A 217 -2.21 -11.51 -21.14
C ARG A 217 -1.52 -10.94 -19.90
N ALA A 218 -2.09 -11.16 -18.71
CA ALA A 218 -1.48 -10.71 -17.45
C ALA A 218 -0.10 -11.36 -17.22
N ASP A 219 0.04 -12.65 -17.53
CA ASP A 219 1.28 -13.39 -17.39
C ASP A 219 2.36 -12.88 -18.35
N ALA A 220 2.00 -12.58 -19.61
CA ALA A 220 2.91 -11.99 -20.59
C ALA A 220 3.44 -10.63 -20.13
N ILE A 221 2.55 -9.74 -19.70
CA ILE A 221 2.92 -8.40 -19.18
C ILE A 221 3.82 -8.54 -17.95
N SER A 222 3.50 -9.45 -17.04
CA SER A 222 4.31 -9.72 -15.84
C SER A 222 5.70 -10.26 -16.19
N SER A 223 5.83 -11.03 -17.28
CA SER A 223 7.14 -11.47 -17.78
C SER A 223 7.97 -10.31 -18.33
N GLU A 224 7.36 -9.37 -19.04
CA GLU A 224 8.04 -8.20 -19.59
C GLU A 224 8.46 -7.19 -18.51
N LEU A 225 7.70 -7.06 -17.43
CA LEU A 225 8.01 -6.17 -16.31
C LEU A 225 9.13 -6.71 -15.40
N ARG A 226 9.36 -8.02 -15.34
CA ARG A 226 10.33 -8.64 -14.41
C ARG A 226 11.75 -8.09 -14.54
N GLY A 227 12.24 -7.92 -15.77
CA GLY A 227 13.59 -7.40 -16.02
C GLY A 227 13.79 -5.97 -15.52
N PRO A 228 12.99 -4.99 -16.00
CA PRO A 228 13.08 -3.60 -15.57
C PRO A 228 12.93 -3.40 -14.07
N ILE A 229 12.03 -4.14 -13.41
CA ILE A 229 11.86 -4.10 -11.95
C ILE A 229 13.13 -4.60 -11.26
N ALA A 230 13.69 -5.72 -11.70
CA ALA A 230 14.91 -6.25 -11.12
C ALA A 230 16.08 -5.26 -11.26
N THR A 231 16.22 -4.60 -12.41
CA THR A 231 17.24 -3.56 -12.63
C THR A 231 17.03 -2.36 -11.71
N ALA A 232 15.80 -1.86 -11.59
CA ALA A 232 15.48 -0.74 -10.70
C ALA A 232 15.71 -1.08 -9.22
N SER A 233 15.27 -2.26 -8.78
CA SER A 233 15.50 -2.75 -7.42
C SER A 233 16.99 -2.93 -7.12
N ALA A 234 17.77 -3.42 -8.09
CA ALA A 234 19.22 -3.53 -7.95
C ALA A 234 19.89 -2.16 -7.83
N ALA A 235 19.47 -1.16 -8.63
CA ALA A 235 19.98 0.20 -8.55
C ALA A 235 19.67 0.87 -7.20
N VAL A 236 18.44 0.73 -6.68
CA VAL A 236 18.06 1.25 -5.36
C VAL A 236 18.86 0.53 -4.25
N ALA A 237 19.04 -0.79 -4.35
CA ALA A 237 19.82 -1.56 -3.38
C ALA A 237 21.30 -1.14 -3.37
N ALA A 238 21.88 -0.89 -4.54
CA ALA A 238 23.23 -0.38 -4.69
C ALA A 238 23.37 1.03 -4.07
N GLN A 239 22.46 1.95 -4.40
CA GLN A 239 22.44 3.31 -3.83
C GLN A 239 22.33 3.28 -2.29
N GLN A 240 21.46 2.42 -1.74
CA GLN A 240 21.34 2.27 -0.29
C GLN A 240 22.60 1.66 0.35
N ALA A 241 23.30 0.76 -0.36
CA ALA A 241 24.55 0.19 0.13
C ALA A 241 25.66 1.25 0.15
N GLU A 242 25.77 2.06 -0.88
CA GLU A 242 26.69 3.20 -0.94
C GLU A 242 26.40 4.20 0.18
N GLN A 243 25.13 4.53 0.43
CA GLN A 243 24.75 5.44 1.52
C GLN A 243 25.10 4.88 2.90
N ARG A 244 24.89 3.57 3.14
CA ARG A 244 25.29 2.92 4.41
C ARG A 244 26.81 2.93 4.59
N GLU A 245 27.54 2.68 3.52
CA GLU A 245 29.01 2.71 3.54
C GLU A 245 29.53 4.12 3.83
N ARG A 246 28.92 5.15 3.21
CA ARG A 246 29.23 6.55 3.52
C ARG A 246 29.01 6.85 5.00
N ASN A 247 27.84 6.52 5.54
CA ASN A 247 27.53 6.72 6.96
C ASN A 247 28.54 6.01 7.88
N ARG A 248 28.94 4.77 7.53
CA ARG A 248 29.92 3.99 8.28
C ARG A 248 31.31 4.64 8.28
N LYS A 249 31.78 5.10 7.12
CA LYS A 249 33.06 5.80 6.99
C LYS A 249 33.08 7.10 7.80
N THR A 250 32.01 7.90 7.72
CA THR A 250 31.89 9.12 8.52
C THR A 250 31.99 8.85 10.01
N ASN A 251 31.29 7.83 10.53
CA ASN A 251 31.41 7.44 11.93
C ASN A 251 32.85 7.05 12.30
N GLN A 252 33.52 6.23 11.47
CA GLN A 252 34.91 5.84 11.69
C GLN A 252 35.87 7.04 11.68
N ASN A 253 35.68 8.00 10.79
CA ASN A 253 36.53 9.19 10.71
C ASN A 253 36.31 10.14 11.89
N TRP A 254 35.06 10.27 12.35
CA TRP A 254 34.75 10.99 13.58
C TRP A 254 35.43 10.37 14.80
N GLN A 255 35.37 9.04 14.95
CA GLN A 255 36.04 8.35 16.05
C GLN A 255 37.56 8.59 16.02
N LYS A 256 38.19 8.48 14.84
CA LYS A 256 39.62 8.77 14.69
C LYS A 256 39.99 10.19 15.12
N TYR A 257 39.11 11.17 14.92
CA TYR A 257 39.34 12.52 15.40
C TYR A 257 39.27 12.64 16.92
N LEU A 258 38.27 12.01 17.54
CA LEU A 258 38.19 11.96 19.00
C LEU A 258 39.44 11.30 19.60
N ASP A 259 39.92 10.21 18.98
CA ASP A 259 41.16 9.53 19.38
C ASP A 259 42.39 10.44 19.21
N ARG A 260 42.45 11.26 18.15
CA ARG A 260 43.53 12.25 17.95
C ARG A 260 43.53 13.35 19.00
N LEU A 261 42.36 13.83 19.41
CA LEU A 261 42.24 14.81 20.50
C LEU A 261 42.75 14.21 21.83
N ASP A 262 42.33 12.99 22.15
CA ASP A 262 42.76 12.28 23.36
C ASP A 262 44.27 12.01 23.36
N ALA A 263 44.82 11.52 22.23
CA ALA A 263 46.25 11.29 22.06
C ALA A 263 47.09 12.57 22.17
N ALA A 264 46.55 13.72 21.75
CA ALA A 264 47.18 15.02 21.90
C ALA A 264 47.00 15.61 23.32
N GLY A 265 46.29 14.93 24.23
CA GLY A 265 46.00 15.39 25.58
C GLY A 265 45.04 16.59 25.63
N ILE A 266 44.27 16.80 24.56
CA ILE A 266 43.36 17.93 24.45
C ILE A 266 42.01 17.55 25.05
N THR A 267 41.67 18.15 26.18
CA THR A 267 40.29 18.15 26.68
C THR A 267 39.53 19.30 26.03
N PRO A 268 38.47 19.05 25.24
CA PRO A 268 37.72 20.11 24.58
C PRO A 268 37.18 21.15 25.57
N PRO A 269 37.49 22.45 25.38
CA PRO A 269 36.98 23.51 26.22
C PRO A 269 35.49 23.79 25.91
N PRO A 270 34.74 24.40 26.85
CA PRO A 270 33.36 24.77 26.60
C PRO A 270 33.25 25.87 25.55
N ALA A 271 32.11 25.94 24.85
CA ALA A 271 31.87 26.90 23.77
C ALA A 271 32.12 28.36 24.19
N SER A 272 31.88 28.70 25.45
CA SER A 272 32.13 30.04 25.99
C SER A 272 33.59 30.48 25.89
N GLU A 273 34.54 29.57 26.04
CA GLU A 273 35.99 29.86 26.02
C GLU A 273 36.56 30.01 24.61
N LEU A 274 35.86 29.49 23.59
CA LEU A 274 36.29 29.60 22.20
C LEU A 274 35.61 30.76 21.42
N ARG A 275 34.70 31.50 22.05
CA ARG A 275 33.92 32.57 21.38
C ARG A 275 34.73 33.80 20.96
N ASP A 276 35.81 34.07 21.67
CA ASP A 276 36.70 35.20 21.42
C ASP A 276 38.13 34.69 21.10
N PRO A 277 38.56 34.80 19.83
CA PRO A 277 39.88 34.32 19.41
C PRO A 277 41.05 35.04 20.07
N ALA A 278 40.82 36.21 20.69
CA ALA A 278 41.87 36.95 21.39
C ALA A 278 42.15 36.40 22.80
N THR A 279 41.28 35.55 23.35
CA THR A 279 41.32 35.10 24.75
C THR A 279 41.26 33.57 24.88
N LEU A 280 41.79 32.85 23.89
CA LEU A 280 41.79 31.38 23.87
C LEU A 280 42.58 30.78 25.05
N PRO A 281 42.18 29.59 25.54
CA PRO A 281 42.93 28.84 26.54
C PRO A 281 44.40 28.61 26.15
N PRO A 282 45.35 28.56 27.11
CA PRO A 282 46.75 28.32 26.82
C PRO A 282 46.98 27.04 26.01
N GLY A 283 47.79 27.13 24.97
CA GLY A 283 48.09 26.01 24.07
C GLY A 283 47.14 25.87 22.88
N LEU A 284 46.11 26.72 22.78
CA LEU A 284 45.25 26.82 21.61
C LEU A 284 45.57 28.08 20.80
N ASP A 285 45.61 27.92 19.49
CA ASP A 285 45.81 28.99 18.52
C ASP A 285 44.49 29.31 17.80
N PRO A 286 44.29 30.56 17.35
CA PRO A 286 43.15 30.90 16.51
C PRO A 286 43.19 30.14 15.17
N LEU A 287 42.05 29.61 14.76
CA LEU A 287 41.88 29.03 13.43
C LEU A 287 41.70 30.17 12.41
N PRO A 288 42.56 30.32 11.38
CA PRO A 288 42.34 31.32 10.34
C PRO A 288 41.12 30.96 9.48
N GLY A 289 40.31 31.97 9.14
CA GLY A 289 39.28 31.91 8.12
C GLY A 289 39.86 32.07 6.72
N ALA A 290 39.02 31.92 5.70
CA ALA A 290 39.39 32.06 4.30
C ALA A 290 39.86 33.48 3.94
N ASP A 291 39.43 34.49 4.70
CA ASP A 291 39.89 35.88 4.59
C ASP A 291 41.14 36.19 5.42
N GLY A 292 41.68 35.20 6.12
CA GLY A 292 42.82 35.32 7.03
C GLY A 292 42.48 35.86 8.42
N ALA A 293 41.23 36.24 8.69
CA ALA A 293 40.80 36.67 10.01
C ALA A 293 40.60 35.44 10.93
N PRO A 294 40.83 35.56 12.25
CA PRO A 294 40.63 34.44 13.16
C PRO A 294 39.13 34.11 13.30
N GLN A 295 38.79 32.83 13.10
CA GLN A 295 37.44 32.32 13.26
C GLN A 295 37.05 32.27 14.73
N ARG A 296 35.80 32.62 15.02
CA ARG A 296 35.22 32.56 16.36
C ARG A 296 34.56 31.21 16.61
N GLY A 297 34.58 30.76 17.86
CA GLY A 297 33.86 29.55 18.31
C GLY A 297 34.58 28.24 18.02
N VAL A 298 35.80 28.30 17.48
CA VAL A 298 36.66 27.18 17.14
C VAL A 298 38.11 27.62 17.34
N ALA A 299 39.00 26.65 17.59
CA ALA A 299 40.43 26.89 17.68
C ALA A 299 41.20 25.77 16.98
N GLN A 300 42.52 25.87 16.96
CA GLN A 300 43.40 24.80 16.51
C GLN A 300 44.54 24.62 17.51
N VAL A 301 45.22 23.49 17.43
CA VAL A 301 46.51 23.28 18.10
C VAL A 301 47.52 22.77 17.09
N SER A 302 48.76 23.23 17.22
CA SER A 302 49.89 22.77 16.40
C SER A 302 51.12 22.59 17.27
N GLY A 303 51.90 21.51 17.05
CA GLY A 303 53.14 21.29 17.79
C GLY A 303 53.55 19.82 17.91
N PRO A 304 54.52 19.51 18.80
CA PRO A 304 55.01 18.14 18.99
C PRO A 304 53.93 17.15 19.41
N ALA A 305 52.92 17.61 20.16
CA ALA A 305 51.78 16.81 20.62
C ALA A 305 50.86 16.32 19.48
N THR A 306 50.90 16.98 18.33
CA THR A 306 50.14 16.62 17.12
C THR A 306 51.05 16.11 16.01
N ASN A 307 52.29 15.72 16.32
CA ASN A 307 53.33 15.34 15.34
C ASN A 307 53.61 16.42 14.28
N GLY A 308 53.37 17.69 14.60
CA GLY A 308 53.53 18.81 13.67
C GLY A 308 52.30 19.11 12.80
N ASP A 309 51.27 18.26 12.84
CA ASP A 309 50.01 18.51 12.14
C ASP A 309 49.19 19.58 12.87
N ARG A 310 48.38 20.34 12.14
CA ARG A 310 47.34 21.18 12.76
C ARG A 310 46.12 20.32 13.09
N LEU A 311 45.63 20.42 14.32
CA LEU A 311 44.43 19.72 14.78
C LEU A 311 43.35 20.73 15.14
N LEU A 312 42.17 20.59 14.53
CA LEU A 312 40.98 21.37 14.89
C LEU A 312 40.54 21.07 16.32
N VAL A 313 40.18 22.11 17.06
CA VAL A 313 39.65 22.01 18.42
C VAL A 313 38.26 22.64 18.44
N LEU A 314 37.25 21.77 18.49
CA LEU A 314 35.85 22.13 18.62
C LEU A 314 35.45 22.27 20.10
N PRO A 315 34.42 23.08 20.41
CA PRO A 315 33.82 23.08 21.73
C PRO A 315 33.31 21.70 22.16
N ARG A 316 33.36 21.41 23.46
CA ARG A 316 32.81 20.17 24.02
C ARG A 316 31.35 19.95 23.60
N GLU A 317 30.51 20.97 23.74
CA GLU A 317 29.10 20.89 23.40
C GLU A 317 28.88 20.63 21.89
N THR A 318 29.78 21.11 21.04
CA THR A 318 29.74 20.81 19.60
C THR A 318 30.14 19.36 19.33
N ILE A 319 31.16 18.84 20.02
CA ILE A 319 31.58 17.44 19.90
C ILE A 319 30.47 16.49 20.36
N ASP A 320 29.82 16.79 21.48
CA ASP A 320 28.72 15.98 22.02
C ASP A 320 27.54 15.96 21.02
N ALA A 321 27.12 17.13 20.52
CA ALA A 321 26.03 17.24 19.55
C ALA A 321 26.31 16.51 18.22
N VAL A 322 27.54 16.59 17.69
CA VAL A 322 27.92 15.89 16.45
C VAL A 322 28.01 14.38 16.69
N SER A 323 28.49 13.95 17.86
CA SER A 323 28.54 12.52 18.22
C SER A 323 27.12 11.93 18.32
N ASP A 324 26.19 12.63 18.99
CA ASP A 324 24.79 12.21 19.07
C ASP A 324 24.10 12.18 17.70
N ALA A 325 24.47 13.11 16.81
CA ALA A 325 23.97 13.13 15.43
C ALA A 325 24.51 11.93 14.62
N ILE A 326 25.78 11.56 14.81
CA ILE A 326 26.39 10.38 14.18
C ILE A 326 25.73 9.09 14.68
N ASP A 327 25.41 9.01 15.97
CA ASP A 327 24.64 7.90 16.55
C ASP A 327 23.20 7.83 16.03
N ALA A 328 22.70 8.94 15.48
CA ALA A 328 21.41 8.97 14.81
C ALA A 328 21.44 8.45 13.36
N LEU A 329 22.61 8.24 12.75
CA LEU A 329 22.73 7.76 11.37
C LEU A 329 21.98 6.44 11.14
N GLY A 330 21.22 6.37 10.04
CA GLY A 330 20.39 5.23 9.67
C GLY A 330 19.02 5.19 10.36
N LYS A 331 18.75 6.08 11.33
CA LYS A 331 17.41 6.16 11.93
C LYS A 331 16.40 6.75 10.94
N PRO A 332 15.10 6.38 11.02
CA PRO A 332 14.08 6.87 10.12
C PRO A 332 13.89 8.40 10.16
N TYR A 333 13.57 8.99 9.00
CA TYR A 333 13.06 10.36 8.91
C TYR A 333 11.55 10.41 9.13
N VAL A 334 11.05 11.43 9.87
CA VAL A 334 9.61 11.71 10.03
C VAL A 334 9.29 13.21 9.86
N PRO A 335 8.15 13.59 9.26
CA PRO A 335 7.74 15.00 9.14
C PRO A 335 7.24 15.65 10.44
N ARG A 336 7.35 16.99 10.50
CA ARG A 336 6.69 17.93 11.45
C ARG A 336 7.09 17.86 12.93
N THR A 337 6.38 17.08 13.75
CA THR A 337 6.22 17.38 15.20
C THR A 337 6.66 16.27 16.14
N HIS A 338 7.13 15.14 15.59
CA HIS A 338 7.56 13.96 16.36
C HIS A 338 9.00 13.53 16.02
N GLY A 339 9.74 14.41 15.35
CA GLY A 339 11.08 14.14 14.84
C GLY A 339 12.23 14.59 15.75
N THR A 340 12.05 14.55 17.06
CA THR A 340 13.10 14.92 18.03
C THR A 340 13.81 13.69 18.62
N GLY A 341 13.64 12.50 18.03
CA GLY A 341 14.29 11.28 18.50
C GLY A 341 13.62 10.63 19.72
N PRO A 342 14.25 9.56 20.26
CA PRO A 342 15.49 8.96 19.79
C PRO A 342 15.32 7.93 18.67
N THR A 343 14.07 7.59 18.30
CA THR A 343 13.76 6.53 17.32
C THR A 343 13.63 7.04 15.88
N SER A 344 13.33 8.32 15.68
CA SER A 344 13.16 8.94 14.36
C SER A 344 13.33 10.45 14.43
N TYR A 345 13.72 11.08 13.32
CA TYR A 345 14.05 12.50 13.31
C TYR A 345 13.46 13.29 12.14
N SER A 346 13.13 14.56 12.36
CA SER A 346 12.97 15.56 11.29
C SER A 346 14.26 16.36 11.17
N CYS A 347 14.48 17.10 10.08
CA CYS A 347 15.74 17.83 9.91
C CYS A 347 15.98 18.87 11.03
N ASP A 348 14.95 19.65 11.36
CA ASP A 348 14.99 20.62 12.47
C ASP A 348 14.92 19.97 13.85
N GLY A 349 14.23 18.83 13.98
CA GLY A 349 14.11 18.09 15.24
C GLY A 349 15.38 17.32 15.61
N LEU A 350 16.16 16.86 14.63
CA LEU A 350 17.52 16.33 14.86
C LEU A 350 18.41 17.41 15.47
N VAL A 351 18.47 18.58 14.83
CA VAL A 351 19.26 19.72 15.32
C VAL A 351 18.79 20.19 16.70
N ASP A 352 17.48 20.32 16.90
CA ASP A 352 16.91 20.68 18.21
C ASP A 352 17.32 19.70 19.31
N SER A 353 17.21 18.40 19.07
CA SER A 353 17.56 17.35 20.04
C SER A 353 19.05 17.39 20.38
N VAL A 354 19.93 17.16 19.40
CA VAL A 354 21.36 16.92 19.68
C VAL A 354 22.06 18.14 20.27
N TYR A 355 21.67 19.35 19.86
CA TYR A 355 22.25 20.57 20.43
C TYR A 355 21.64 20.94 21.78
N SER A 356 20.36 20.64 22.02
CA SER A 356 19.77 20.89 23.34
C SER A 356 20.33 19.95 24.40
N ASP A 357 20.53 18.68 24.04
CA ASP A 357 21.14 17.67 24.92
C ASP A 357 22.59 18.04 25.26
N ALA A 358 23.32 18.62 24.31
CA ALA A 358 24.68 19.14 24.52
C ALA A 358 24.76 20.53 25.19
N GLY A 359 23.63 21.18 25.51
CA GLY A 359 23.62 22.48 26.20
C GLY A 359 23.70 23.73 25.29
N LEU A 360 23.57 23.57 23.97
CA LEU A 360 23.52 24.63 22.95
C LEU A 360 22.12 24.79 22.33
N ALA A 361 21.09 24.89 23.19
CA ALA A 361 19.67 24.88 22.81
C ALA A 361 19.34 25.62 21.50
N GLN A 362 18.66 24.91 20.59
CA GLN A 362 18.21 25.44 19.30
C GLN A 362 16.69 25.61 19.27
N PRO A 363 16.15 26.59 18.52
CA PRO A 363 14.71 26.65 18.29
C PRO A 363 14.19 25.41 17.57
N ARG A 364 12.95 24.98 17.85
CA ARG A 364 12.32 23.79 17.23
C ARG A 364 12.02 23.88 15.73
N ARG A 365 12.34 25.00 15.06
CA ARG A 365 11.99 25.23 13.64
C ARG A 365 13.22 25.72 12.89
N ALA A 366 13.56 25.07 11.77
CA ALA A 366 14.72 25.45 10.93
C ALA A 366 14.74 26.95 10.57
N ALA A 367 13.60 27.52 10.16
CA ALA A 367 13.51 28.95 9.85
C ALA A 367 13.83 29.85 11.07
N THR A 368 13.46 29.43 12.28
CA THR A 368 13.78 30.17 13.51
C THR A 368 15.23 29.96 13.93
N GLN A 369 15.76 28.74 13.79
CA GLN A 369 17.19 28.44 13.99
C GLN A 369 18.05 29.34 13.09
N TYR A 370 17.70 29.45 11.81
CA TYR A 370 18.40 30.32 10.86
C TYR A 370 18.25 31.81 11.21
N ALA A 371 17.05 32.24 11.61
CA ALA A 371 16.77 33.64 11.94
C ALA A 371 17.62 34.15 13.12
N VAL A 372 17.82 33.31 14.14
CA VAL A 372 18.54 33.70 15.38
C VAL A 372 19.99 33.22 15.41
N GLY A 373 20.39 32.30 14.55
CA GLY A 373 21.76 31.79 14.53
C GLY A 373 22.79 32.85 14.12
N ARG A 374 24.01 32.76 14.66
CA ARG A 374 25.14 33.59 14.22
C ARG A 374 25.74 33.02 12.95
N ARG A 375 25.74 33.82 11.88
CA ARG A 375 26.23 33.40 10.56
C ARG A 375 27.74 33.23 10.55
N VAL A 376 28.19 32.26 9.76
CA VAL A 376 29.57 32.04 9.37
C VAL A 376 29.63 32.03 7.85
N ALA A 377 30.76 32.45 7.27
CA ALA A 377 30.96 32.36 5.83
C ALA A 377 30.95 30.87 5.41
N PRO A 378 30.30 30.49 4.29
CA PRO A 378 30.34 29.09 3.83
C PRO A 378 31.76 28.53 3.67
N SER A 379 32.74 29.38 3.32
CA SER A 379 34.17 29.03 3.22
C SER A 379 34.86 28.74 4.56
N ASP A 380 34.22 29.12 5.67
CA ASP A 380 34.70 28.97 7.04
C ASP A 380 33.86 27.93 7.82
N VAL A 381 33.05 27.14 7.12
CA VAL A 381 32.24 26.08 7.71
C VAL A 381 33.14 25.09 8.46
N GLN A 382 32.72 24.70 9.65
CA GLN A 382 33.39 23.72 10.50
C GLN A 382 32.40 22.63 10.91
N PRO A 383 32.90 21.43 11.30
CA PRO A 383 32.03 20.39 11.83
C PRO A 383 31.19 20.90 13.01
N GLY A 384 29.89 20.66 12.95
CA GLY A 384 28.93 21.17 13.93
C GLY A 384 28.33 22.56 13.61
N ASP A 385 28.67 23.17 12.48
CA ASP A 385 27.91 24.30 11.98
C ASP A 385 26.57 23.83 11.37
N LEU A 386 25.53 24.64 11.46
CA LEU A 386 24.22 24.36 10.88
C LEU A 386 24.11 24.94 9.48
N VAL A 387 23.76 24.09 8.53
CA VAL A 387 23.67 24.42 7.10
C VAL A 387 22.20 24.51 6.72
N PHE A 388 21.74 25.68 6.31
CA PHE A 388 20.35 25.92 5.92
C PHE A 388 20.22 25.96 4.41
N ALA A 389 19.27 25.19 3.88
CA ALA A 389 19.07 25.05 2.45
C ALA A 389 17.61 25.29 2.03
N GLY A 390 17.46 25.70 0.78
CA GLY A 390 16.20 25.98 0.11
C GLY A 390 16.44 27.03 -0.99
N PRO A 391 15.72 26.99 -2.12
CA PRO A 391 15.76 28.12 -3.04
C PRO A 391 15.25 29.36 -2.31
N ASP A 392 15.92 30.51 -2.49
CA ASP A 392 15.60 31.77 -1.79
C ASP A 392 14.10 32.11 -1.85
N LYS A 393 13.49 31.89 -3.03
CA LYS A 393 12.06 32.08 -3.26
C LYS A 393 11.16 31.32 -2.28
N TYR A 394 11.57 30.12 -1.87
CA TYR A 394 10.76 29.24 -1.03
C TYR A 394 11.14 29.30 0.45
N GLY A 395 12.21 30.02 0.83
CA GLY A 395 12.64 30.11 2.22
C GLY A 395 13.40 28.90 2.74
N VAL A 396 13.59 28.85 4.06
CA VAL A 396 14.32 27.75 4.72
C VAL A 396 13.50 26.47 4.63
N GLN A 397 14.03 25.50 3.89
CA GLN A 397 13.39 24.24 3.58
C GLN A 397 14.08 23.06 4.25
N HIS A 398 15.38 23.13 4.47
CA HIS A 398 16.15 22.06 5.09
C HIS A 398 17.22 22.63 6.01
N VAL A 399 17.63 21.81 6.98
CA VAL A 399 18.77 22.08 7.85
C VAL A 399 19.56 20.78 8.03
N GLY A 400 20.88 20.88 8.00
CA GLY A 400 21.81 19.80 8.31
C GLY A 400 22.93 20.31 9.21
N ILE A 401 23.73 19.38 9.73
CA ILE A 401 24.91 19.64 10.55
C ILE A 401 26.13 19.40 9.65
N ALA A 402 26.92 20.44 9.38
CA ALA A 402 28.14 20.32 8.60
C ALA A 402 29.08 19.30 9.26
N LEU A 403 29.70 18.48 8.44
CA LEU A 403 30.78 17.58 8.84
C LEU A 403 32.12 18.06 8.26
N ASP A 404 32.06 18.65 7.06
CA ASP A 404 33.16 19.29 6.35
C ASP A 404 32.59 20.27 5.30
N GLU A 405 33.42 20.76 4.38
CA GLU A 405 33.01 21.68 3.30
C GLU A 405 32.10 21.07 2.23
N GLN A 406 32.10 19.74 2.11
CA GLN A 406 31.44 18.99 1.05
C GLN A 406 30.25 18.19 1.58
N THR A 407 30.21 17.90 2.88
CA THR A 407 29.26 16.97 3.46
C THR A 407 28.60 17.52 4.73
N MET A 408 27.35 17.11 4.93
CA MET A 408 26.57 17.39 6.12
C MET A 408 25.79 16.15 6.54
N LEU A 409 25.45 16.07 7.82
CA LEU A 409 24.56 15.07 8.40
C LEU A 409 23.17 15.68 8.56
N ALA A 410 22.15 15.04 8.00
CA ALA A 410 20.79 15.52 8.13
C ALA A 410 19.77 14.38 8.14
N ALA A 411 18.61 14.62 8.78
CA ALA A 411 17.41 13.83 8.54
C ALA A 411 16.80 14.28 7.21
N ASP A 412 16.99 13.49 6.15
CA ASP A 412 16.61 13.85 4.77
C ASP A 412 15.35 13.08 4.34
N GLY A 413 14.30 13.83 4.01
CA GLY A 413 13.03 13.26 3.56
C GLY A 413 13.08 12.56 2.21
N ARG A 414 14.07 12.84 1.36
CA ARG A 414 14.30 12.15 0.08
C ARG A 414 14.89 10.76 0.30
N LEU A 415 15.74 10.63 1.31
CA LEU A 415 16.38 9.37 1.69
C LEU A 415 15.59 8.59 2.76
N ALA A 416 14.57 9.23 3.34
CA ALA A 416 13.74 8.71 4.43
C ALA A 416 14.54 8.26 5.67
N THR A 417 15.73 8.83 5.88
CA THR A 417 16.62 8.46 6.97
C THR A 417 17.52 9.62 7.39
N VAL A 418 18.12 9.53 8.57
CA VAL A 418 19.27 10.32 8.97
C VAL A 418 20.49 9.80 8.21
N ALA A 419 21.07 10.64 7.37
CA ALA A 419 22.15 10.27 6.47
C ALA A 419 23.18 11.38 6.34
N VAL A 420 24.36 10.98 5.90
CA VAL A 420 25.36 11.91 5.40
C VAL A 420 25.00 12.25 3.96
N THR A 421 24.79 13.54 3.69
CA THR A 421 24.45 14.10 2.38
C THR A 421 25.50 15.11 1.94
N ASP A 422 25.49 15.46 0.67
CA ASP A 422 26.37 16.51 0.16
C ASP A 422 25.87 17.89 0.60
N MET A 423 26.79 18.85 0.66
CA MET A 423 26.45 20.24 0.89
C MET A 423 25.55 20.77 -0.23
N PRO A 424 24.59 21.66 0.08
CA PRO A 424 23.75 22.29 -0.93
C PRO A 424 24.59 23.11 -1.93
N GLY A 425 24.26 23.02 -3.22
CA GLY A 425 24.94 23.81 -4.27
C GLY A 425 24.61 25.31 -4.23
N GLU A 426 25.34 26.11 -5.02
CA GLU A 426 25.35 27.58 -5.02
C GLU A 426 23.99 28.29 -5.24
N GLY A 427 22.93 27.58 -5.64
CA GLY A 427 21.56 28.14 -5.76
C GLY A 427 20.58 27.67 -4.68
N THR A 428 21.05 26.85 -3.74
CA THR A 428 20.21 26.20 -2.71
C THR A 428 20.75 26.39 -1.30
N LEU A 429 22.00 26.79 -1.14
CA LEU A 429 22.56 27.16 0.15
C LEU A 429 22.08 28.56 0.56
N LEU A 430 21.29 28.66 1.63
CA LEU A 430 20.83 29.93 2.16
C LEU A 430 21.88 30.56 3.09
N GLY A 431 22.55 29.72 3.88
CA GLY A 431 23.62 30.16 4.76
C GLY A 431 23.97 29.14 5.84
N VAL A 432 25.06 29.44 6.55
CA VAL A 432 25.62 28.61 7.62
C VAL A 432 25.57 29.39 8.93
N THR A 433 25.24 28.73 10.04
CA THR A 433 25.30 29.31 11.39
C THR A 433 26.12 28.43 12.34
N ARG A 434 26.75 29.05 13.34
CA ARG A 434 27.56 28.34 14.35
C ARG A 434 26.91 28.38 15.73
N PRO A 435 26.33 27.26 16.22
CA PRO A 435 25.68 27.19 17.52
C PRO A 435 26.57 27.61 18.70
N ALA A 436 27.87 27.29 18.67
CA ALA A 436 28.83 27.62 19.73
C ALA A 436 28.94 29.13 20.03
N LEU A 437 28.62 29.98 19.05
CA LEU A 437 28.63 31.43 19.21
C LEU A 437 27.41 31.97 19.98
N GLY A 438 26.42 31.11 20.26
CA GLY A 438 25.14 31.47 20.86
C GLY A 438 24.18 32.17 19.89
N ALA A 439 23.01 32.53 20.39
CA ALA A 439 22.02 33.29 19.62
C ALA A 439 22.53 34.69 19.27
N GLY A 440 22.31 35.09 18.02
CA GLY A 440 22.45 36.46 17.53
C GLY A 440 21.13 37.20 17.50
N GLU A 441 21.17 38.42 16.97
CA GLU A 441 19.95 39.19 16.72
C GLU A 441 19.09 38.50 15.66
N LYS A 442 17.77 38.48 15.91
CA LYS A 442 16.80 37.89 15.00
C LYS A 442 16.78 38.65 13.68
N ARG A 443 17.05 37.94 12.59
CA ARG A 443 17.07 38.47 11.23
C ARG A 443 15.83 38.03 10.43
N PRO A 444 15.40 38.82 9.43
CA PRO A 444 14.45 38.35 8.43
C PRO A 444 15.02 37.12 7.71
N VAL A 445 14.17 36.13 7.48
CA VAL A 445 14.49 34.94 6.70
C VAL A 445 13.62 34.93 5.46
N PRO A 446 14.11 34.42 4.31
CA PRO A 446 13.26 34.34 3.13
C PRO A 446 12.04 33.48 3.44
N THR A 447 10.88 33.96 3.03
CA THR A 447 9.59 33.31 3.23
C THR A 447 8.95 33.06 1.88
N ARG A 448 8.31 31.91 1.76
CA ARG A 448 7.51 31.54 0.60
C ARG A 448 6.31 32.47 0.43
N ASP A 449 5.87 32.64 -0.81
CA ASP A 449 4.57 33.23 -1.13
C ASP A 449 3.40 32.34 -0.65
N ASP A 450 2.24 32.97 -0.41
CA ASP A 450 1.02 32.28 -0.01
C ASP A 450 0.51 31.35 -1.13
N GLY A 451 0.16 30.10 -0.77
CA GLY A 451 -0.45 29.13 -1.70
C GLY A 451 0.49 28.24 -2.53
N GLU A 452 1.82 28.46 -2.51
CA GLU A 452 2.77 27.57 -3.19
C GLU A 452 2.92 26.19 -2.49
N LEU A 453 3.73 25.26 -3.01
CA LEU A 453 4.07 23.99 -2.33
C LEU A 453 5.09 24.27 -1.20
N THR A 454 4.98 23.64 -0.03
CA THR A 454 6.06 23.68 0.98
C THR A 454 7.08 22.58 0.66
N TRP A 455 8.34 22.72 1.07
CA TRP A 455 9.39 21.74 0.72
C TRP A 455 10.25 21.44 1.92
N ARG A 456 9.75 20.68 2.91
CA ARG A 456 10.51 20.51 4.16
C ARG A 456 11.45 19.30 4.15
N CYS A 457 12.63 19.54 4.71
CA CYS A 457 13.71 18.59 4.89
C CYS A 457 14.13 17.85 3.60
N GLY A 458 14.19 18.57 2.48
CA GLY A 458 14.54 18.02 1.17
C GLY A 458 13.38 17.32 0.44
N GLY A 459 12.24 17.08 1.10
CA GLY A 459 11.04 16.50 0.49
C GLY A 459 9.99 17.56 0.09
N VAL A 460 9.07 17.19 -0.81
CA VAL A 460 7.86 17.99 -1.09
C VAL A 460 6.92 17.87 0.11
N GLU A 461 6.51 19.00 0.66
CA GLU A 461 5.38 19.12 1.59
C GLU A 461 4.21 19.74 0.80
N LEU A 462 3.25 18.92 0.38
CA LEU A 462 2.11 19.42 -0.38
C LEU A 462 1.22 20.31 0.52
N PRO A 463 0.59 21.38 -0.01
CA PRO A 463 -0.19 22.32 0.77
C PRO A 463 -1.39 21.58 1.35
N LEU A 464 -1.59 21.71 2.65
CA LEU A 464 -2.84 21.32 3.31
C LEU A 464 -3.92 22.32 2.89
N SER A 465 -4.62 22.04 1.79
CA SER A 465 -5.79 22.79 1.40
C SER A 465 -6.91 22.58 2.41
N GLY A 466 -7.15 23.58 3.26
CA GLY A 466 -8.46 23.87 3.87
C GLY A 466 -8.83 23.07 5.12
N VAL A 467 -9.00 23.82 6.22
CA VAL A 467 -9.83 23.55 7.42
C VAL A 467 -10.62 22.24 7.37
N GLY A 468 -10.17 21.21 8.11
CA GLY A 468 -11.02 20.05 8.43
C GLY A 468 -10.48 18.65 8.11
N SER A 469 -9.19 18.47 7.76
CA SER A 469 -8.63 17.14 7.48
C SER A 469 -7.29 16.90 8.19
N HIS A 470 -7.05 15.67 8.65
CA HIS A 470 -5.90 15.28 9.46
C HIS A 470 -4.69 15.00 8.57
N PRO A 471 -3.48 15.12 9.11
CA PRO A 471 -2.33 15.44 8.30
C PRO A 471 -1.42 14.21 8.17
N GLY A 472 -1.47 13.51 7.03
CA GLY A 472 -0.73 12.26 6.90
C GLY A 472 -0.52 11.69 5.51
N ALA A 473 -0.69 12.42 4.40
CA ALA A 473 -0.64 11.74 3.10
C ALA A 473 -0.57 12.65 1.87
N THR A 474 0.45 13.50 1.72
CA THR A 474 0.64 14.20 0.45
C THR A 474 2.11 14.55 0.19
N GLY A 475 2.81 13.62 -0.49
CA GLY A 475 4.09 13.83 -1.15
C GLY A 475 4.36 12.65 -2.10
N ALA A 476 4.84 12.92 -3.30
CA ALA A 476 5.12 11.90 -4.32
C ALA A 476 6.07 10.82 -3.75
N TRP A 477 5.55 9.61 -3.57
CA TRP A 477 6.35 8.47 -3.16
C TRP A 477 7.00 7.83 -4.39
N GLY A 478 8.32 7.62 -4.34
CA GLY A 478 9.08 7.01 -5.44
C GLY A 478 9.09 7.82 -6.75
N GLY A 479 8.73 9.12 -6.69
CA GLY A 479 8.57 9.97 -7.88
C GLY A 479 7.24 9.81 -8.62
N TYR A 480 6.30 9.02 -8.09
CA TYR A 480 5.01 8.77 -8.72
C TYR A 480 3.91 9.69 -8.20
N PRO A 481 2.98 10.17 -9.05
CA PRO A 481 1.79 10.87 -8.59
C PRO A 481 0.81 9.96 -7.84
N ASN A 482 -0.09 10.56 -7.07
CA ASN A 482 -1.16 9.85 -6.35
C ASN A 482 -2.01 8.99 -7.31
N GLY A 483 -2.08 7.69 -7.01
CA GLY A 483 -2.78 6.69 -7.82
C GLY A 483 -2.04 6.29 -9.10
N LEU A 484 -0.83 6.80 -9.34
CA LEU A 484 -0.01 6.47 -10.51
C LEU A 484 1.30 5.76 -10.09
N ILE A 485 1.27 5.10 -8.94
CA ILE A 485 2.34 4.25 -8.47
C ILE A 485 2.23 2.88 -9.18
N PRO A 486 3.31 2.37 -9.78
CA PRO A 486 3.32 1.03 -10.33
C PRO A 486 3.29 -0.05 -9.26
N SER A 487 2.66 -1.18 -9.58
CA SER A 487 2.62 -2.36 -8.71
C SER A 487 4.00 -2.87 -8.29
N SER A 488 5.02 -2.62 -9.10
CA SER A 488 6.42 -2.94 -8.82
C SER A 488 7.04 -2.15 -7.67
N ALA A 489 6.54 -0.94 -7.40
CA ALA A 489 6.99 -0.16 -6.26
C ALA A 489 6.24 -0.58 -4.98
N LEU A 490 5.07 -1.22 -5.12
CA LEU A 490 4.22 -1.66 -4.01
C LEU A 490 4.62 -3.04 -3.52
N CYS A 491 4.38 -3.28 -2.24
CA CYS A 491 4.53 -4.59 -1.62
C CYS A 491 3.17 -5.21 -1.36
N GLY A 492 3.03 -6.48 -1.73
CA GLY A 492 1.86 -7.27 -1.38
C GLY A 492 1.76 -7.50 0.12
N ILE A 493 0.53 -7.55 0.64
CA ILE A 493 0.26 -7.69 2.08
C ILE A 493 -0.17 -9.10 2.49
N GLY A 494 0.04 -10.09 1.61
CA GLY A 494 -0.41 -11.48 1.82
C GLY A 494 -1.91 -11.70 1.61
N ILE A 495 -2.64 -10.69 1.12
CA ILE A 495 -4.05 -10.77 0.72
C ILE A 495 -4.10 -10.52 -0.79
N SER A 496 -4.69 -11.46 -1.53
CA SER A 496 -4.70 -11.42 -3.00
C SER A 496 -5.34 -10.13 -3.53
N GLY A 497 -4.64 -9.45 -4.45
CA GLY A 497 -5.12 -8.21 -5.05
C GLY A 497 -4.87 -6.95 -4.22
N HIS A 498 -4.30 -7.07 -3.02
CA HIS A 498 -3.99 -5.94 -2.15
C HIS A 498 -2.48 -5.69 -2.05
N ALA A 499 -2.12 -4.42 -2.14
CA ALA A 499 -0.75 -3.95 -2.04
C ALA A 499 -0.72 -2.57 -1.38
N LEU A 500 0.40 -2.28 -0.74
CA LEU A 500 0.67 -1.02 -0.07
C LEU A 500 2.09 -0.56 -0.36
N ARG A 501 2.41 0.66 0.06
CA ARG A 501 3.78 1.11 0.23
C ARG A 501 4.54 0.10 1.09
N CYS A 502 5.80 -0.18 0.77
CA CYS A 502 6.47 -1.34 1.35
C CYS A 502 6.67 -1.29 2.87
N ASP A 503 6.88 -0.11 3.43
CA ASP A 503 6.88 0.14 4.88
C ASP A 503 5.48 -0.08 5.49
N ALA A 504 4.43 0.49 4.90
CA ALA A 504 3.05 0.28 5.33
C ALA A 504 2.65 -1.21 5.23
N ALA A 505 3.09 -1.91 4.19
CA ALA A 505 2.85 -3.34 4.00
C ALA A 505 3.49 -4.17 5.11
N GLN A 506 4.75 -3.87 5.47
CA GLN A 506 5.44 -4.56 6.57
C GLN A 506 4.77 -4.28 7.91
N ALA A 507 4.43 -3.02 8.17
CA ALA A 507 3.69 -2.60 9.36
C ALA A 507 2.33 -3.31 9.47
N PHE A 508 1.57 -3.38 8.37
CA PHE A 508 0.32 -4.11 8.32
C PHE A 508 0.51 -5.62 8.57
N VAL A 509 1.52 -6.24 7.97
CA VAL A 509 1.80 -7.67 8.19
C VAL A 509 2.14 -7.94 9.66
N ALA A 510 2.90 -7.05 10.31
CA ALA A 510 3.18 -7.13 11.74
C ALA A 510 1.91 -6.98 12.59
N MET A 511 1.08 -5.97 12.28
CA MET A 511 -0.20 -5.73 12.95
C MET A 511 -1.18 -6.89 12.77
N SER A 512 -1.27 -7.45 11.57
CA SER A 512 -2.15 -8.59 11.25
C SER A 512 -1.71 -9.87 11.97
N ARG A 513 -0.39 -10.08 12.14
CA ARG A 513 0.13 -11.17 12.98
C ARG A 513 -0.21 -10.98 14.46
N ALA A 514 -0.08 -9.75 14.98
CA ALA A 514 -0.46 -9.45 16.37
C ALA A 514 -1.96 -9.65 16.60
N TYR A 515 -2.79 -9.20 15.64
CA TYR A 515 -4.22 -9.43 15.65
C TYR A 515 -4.55 -10.92 15.66
N ALA A 516 -3.93 -11.70 14.76
CA ALA A 516 -4.12 -13.15 14.70
C ALA A 516 -3.68 -13.86 15.99
N ALA A 517 -2.60 -13.42 16.63
CA ALA A 517 -2.17 -13.98 17.91
C ALA A 517 -3.21 -13.77 19.03
N SER A 518 -3.93 -12.64 19.01
CA SER A 518 -4.97 -12.32 20.00
C SER A 518 -6.36 -12.87 19.68
N THR A 519 -6.70 -13.09 18.41
CA THR A 519 -8.07 -13.40 17.98
C THR A 519 -8.21 -14.74 17.25
N GLY A 520 -7.11 -15.34 16.82
CA GLY A 520 -7.08 -16.58 16.03
C GLY A 520 -7.30 -16.37 14.53
N THR A 521 -7.55 -15.14 14.07
CA THR A 521 -7.79 -14.82 12.64
C THR A 521 -6.98 -13.60 12.20
N GLY A 522 -6.51 -13.57 10.95
CA GLY A 522 -5.84 -12.41 10.39
C GLY A 522 -6.79 -11.25 10.08
N LEU A 523 -6.24 -10.05 9.90
CA LEU A 523 -7.03 -8.87 9.53
C LEU A 523 -7.63 -9.00 8.12
N CYS A 524 -8.88 -8.58 8.00
CA CYS A 524 -9.65 -8.60 6.75
C CYS A 524 -9.54 -7.22 6.07
N VAL A 525 -9.23 -7.19 4.77
CA VAL A 525 -9.05 -5.96 3.98
C VAL A 525 -10.00 -5.99 2.79
N THR A 526 -10.72 -4.88 2.57
CA THR A 526 -11.61 -4.66 1.41
C THR A 526 -11.00 -3.70 0.39
N ASP A 527 -10.18 -2.74 0.81
CA ASP A 527 -9.47 -1.84 -0.09
C ASP A 527 -8.08 -1.47 0.45
N SER A 528 -7.15 -1.16 -0.45
CA SER A 528 -5.74 -0.86 -0.16
C SER A 528 -5.22 0.22 -1.11
N TYR A 529 -4.11 0.00 -1.84
CA TYR A 529 -3.73 0.88 -2.92
C TYR A 529 -4.83 1.01 -3.99
N ARG A 530 -5.19 2.26 -4.35
CA ARG A 530 -6.19 2.56 -5.38
C ARG A 530 -5.56 3.42 -6.47
N SER A 531 -5.58 2.94 -7.71
CA SER A 531 -5.03 3.69 -8.84
C SER A 531 -5.85 4.95 -9.15
N PHE A 532 -5.24 5.91 -9.85
CA PHE A 532 -5.85 7.18 -10.23
C PHE A 532 -7.09 6.93 -11.08
N THR A 533 -7.01 6.01 -12.05
CA THR A 533 -8.17 5.61 -12.86
C THR A 533 -9.30 5.03 -12.01
N ALA A 534 -8.97 4.15 -11.04
CA ALA A 534 -9.97 3.60 -10.14
C ALA A 534 -10.58 4.69 -9.23
N GLN A 535 -9.79 5.68 -8.81
CA GLN A 535 -10.29 6.84 -8.06
C GLN A 535 -11.21 7.73 -8.91
N VAL A 536 -10.93 7.91 -10.21
CA VAL A 536 -11.82 8.62 -11.15
C VAL A 536 -13.15 7.89 -11.28
N GLU A 537 -13.14 6.56 -11.44
CA GLU A 537 -14.36 5.75 -11.53
C GLU A 537 -15.17 5.85 -10.23
N LEU A 538 -14.52 5.68 -9.07
CA LEU A 538 -15.15 5.79 -7.76
C LEU A 538 -15.73 7.19 -7.51
N TYR A 539 -15.01 8.25 -7.88
CA TYR A 539 -15.48 9.63 -7.73
C TYR A 539 -16.68 9.95 -8.64
N ARG A 540 -16.75 9.34 -9.83
CA ARG A 540 -17.94 9.47 -10.70
C ARG A 540 -19.16 8.77 -10.11
N GLU A 541 -18.98 7.61 -9.51
CA GLU A 541 -20.09 6.85 -8.92
C GLU A 541 -20.55 7.44 -7.59
N LYS A 542 -19.62 7.91 -6.77
CA LYS A 542 -19.87 8.36 -5.38
C LYS A 542 -19.15 9.66 -5.05
N PRO A 543 -19.48 10.78 -5.72
CA PRO A 543 -18.75 12.05 -5.60
C PRO A 543 -18.76 12.66 -4.19
N SER A 544 -19.74 12.31 -3.34
CA SER A 544 -19.83 12.78 -1.95
C SER A 544 -19.00 11.96 -0.96
N LEU A 545 -18.64 10.72 -1.31
CA LEU A 545 -17.94 9.76 -0.45
C LEU A 545 -16.50 9.49 -0.90
N ALA A 546 -16.21 9.73 -2.18
CA ALA A 546 -14.88 9.53 -2.74
C ALA A 546 -14.04 10.81 -2.64
N ALA A 547 -12.74 10.64 -2.34
CA ALA A 547 -11.78 11.72 -2.52
C ALA A 547 -11.68 12.13 -4.00
N VAL A 548 -11.34 13.40 -4.24
CA VAL A 548 -11.05 13.89 -5.59
C VAL A 548 -9.90 13.06 -6.19
N PRO A 549 -9.96 12.65 -7.47
CA PRO A 549 -8.88 11.90 -8.09
C PRO A 549 -7.53 12.60 -7.94
N GLY A 550 -6.52 11.86 -7.48
CA GLY A 550 -5.20 12.39 -7.18
C GLY A 550 -5.02 12.92 -5.74
N THR A 551 -6.04 12.82 -4.88
CA THR A 551 -5.94 13.27 -3.47
C THR A 551 -6.25 12.18 -2.44
N SER A 552 -6.46 10.93 -2.86
CA SER A 552 -6.83 9.85 -1.94
C SER A 552 -5.62 9.22 -1.26
N ASN A 553 -5.70 8.90 0.03
CA ASN A 553 -4.61 8.23 0.75
C ASN A 553 -4.40 6.77 0.27
N HIS A 554 -5.45 6.15 -0.28
CA HIS A 554 -5.32 4.89 -1.02
C HIS A 554 -4.43 5.05 -2.26
N GLY A 555 -4.46 6.21 -2.92
CA GLY A 555 -3.59 6.53 -4.05
C GLY A 555 -2.12 6.69 -3.67
N TRP A 556 -1.77 6.71 -2.38
CA TRP A 556 -0.39 6.71 -1.90
C TRP A 556 0.08 5.34 -1.39
N GLY A 557 -0.82 4.34 -1.39
CA GLY A 557 -0.52 3.01 -0.85
C GLY A 557 -0.35 2.99 0.67
N ILE A 558 -0.94 3.95 1.39
CA ILE A 558 -0.81 4.09 2.85
C ILE A 558 -2.17 4.09 3.55
N ALA A 559 -3.23 3.67 2.87
CA ALA A 559 -4.55 3.55 3.46
C ALA A 559 -5.12 2.15 3.25
N LEU A 560 -5.96 1.73 4.18
CA LEU A 560 -6.68 0.46 4.17
C LEU A 560 -8.14 0.68 4.54
N ASP A 561 -9.02 0.00 3.83
CA ASP A 561 -10.39 -0.23 4.27
C ASP A 561 -10.50 -1.68 4.77
N MET A 562 -11.00 -1.87 5.98
CA MET A 562 -10.99 -3.17 6.67
C MET A 562 -12.38 -3.73 6.94
N CYS A 563 -12.47 -5.07 6.99
CA CYS A 563 -13.67 -5.84 7.28
C CYS A 563 -13.51 -6.73 8.52
N GLY A 564 -14.45 -7.64 8.77
CA GLY A 564 -14.34 -8.62 9.86
C GLY A 564 -14.78 -8.07 11.23
N GLY A 565 -15.64 -7.05 11.21
CA GLY A 565 -16.13 -6.34 12.38
C GLY A 565 -15.48 -4.97 12.59
N ILE A 566 -14.33 -4.69 11.96
CA ILE A 566 -13.64 -3.39 12.06
C ILE A 566 -14.47 -2.28 11.40
N GLU A 567 -15.22 -2.60 10.36
CA GLU A 567 -16.14 -1.72 9.63
C GLU A 567 -17.33 -1.22 10.45
N SER A 568 -17.39 -1.51 11.75
CA SER A 568 -18.46 -1.11 12.65
C SER A 568 -17.90 -0.64 13.98
N PHE A 569 -18.27 0.58 14.39
CA PHE A 569 -17.82 1.15 15.67
C PHE A 569 -18.18 0.26 16.86
N GLY A 570 -17.28 0.21 17.83
CA GLY A 570 -17.53 -0.40 19.13
C GLY A 570 -17.51 -1.93 19.15
N THR A 571 -17.31 -2.61 18.02
CA THR A 571 -17.07 -4.05 17.98
C THR A 571 -15.74 -4.41 18.66
N PRO A 572 -15.56 -5.67 19.11
CA PRO A 572 -14.28 -6.11 19.67
C PRO A 572 -13.10 -5.92 18.70
N ALA A 573 -13.31 -6.15 17.41
CA ALA A 573 -12.28 -5.97 16.38
C ALA A 573 -11.89 -4.50 16.19
N TYR A 574 -12.88 -3.60 16.14
CA TYR A 574 -12.62 -2.15 16.06
C TYR A 574 -11.85 -1.63 17.29
N ARG A 575 -12.27 -2.02 18.50
CA ARG A 575 -11.58 -1.62 19.75
C ARG A 575 -10.15 -2.15 19.81
N TRP A 576 -9.91 -3.35 19.29
CA TRP A 576 -8.56 -3.88 19.20
C TRP A 576 -7.70 -2.98 18.32
N MET A 577 -8.22 -2.57 17.15
CA MET A 577 -7.50 -1.67 16.25
C MET A 577 -7.22 -0.33 16.91
N GLU A 578 -8.19 0.29 17.58
CA GLU A 578 -7.97 1.57 18.29
C GLU A 578 -6.84 1.50 19.32
N LEU A 579 -6.74 0.38 20.04
CA LEU A 579 -5.75 0.20 21.10
C LEU A 579 -4.37 -0.19 20.57
N ASN A 580 -4.29 -0.95 19.49
CA ASN A 580 -3.06 -1.62 19.07
C ASN A 580 -2.48 -1.09 17.76
N ALA A 581 -3.30 -0.62 16.82
CA ALA A 581 -2.84 -0.16 15.51
C ALA A 581 -1.78 0.96 15.59
N PRO A 582 -1.85 1.94 16.53
CA PRO A 582 -0.83 2.97 16.65
C PRO A 582 0.58 2.43 16.95
N ALA A 583 0.70 1.29 17.64
CA ALA A 583 1.99 0.66 17.91
C ALA A 583 2.67 0.11 16.64
N PHE A 584 1.92 0.01 15.54
CA PHE A 584 2.40 -0.41 14.21
C PHE A 584 2.39 0.75 13.21
N GLY A 585 2.28 2.00 13.65
CA GLY A 585 2.26 3.16 12.77
C GLY A 585 0.93 3.36 12.02
N TRP A 586 -0.14 2.68 12.42
CA TRP A 586 -1.48 2.81 11.84
C TRP A 586 -2.40 3.62 12.74
N ILE A 587 -3.14 4.57 12.17
CA ILE A 587 -4.08 5.40 12.91
C ILE A 587 -5.48 5.33 12.31
N HIS A 588 -6.49 5.52 13.17
CA HIS A 588 -7.83 5.89 12.74
C HIS A 588 -7.89 7.42 12.67
N PRO A 589 -7.93 8.05 11.48
CA PRO A 589 -7.91 9.51 11.39
C PRO A 589 -9.16 10.12 12.03
N TYR A 590 -9.03 11.27 12.69
CA TYR A 590 -10.15 11.86 13.46
C TYR A 590 -11.42 12.12 12.65
N TRP A 591 -11.30 12.45 11.36
CA TRP A 591 -12.43 12.76 10.50
C TRP A 591 -13.28 11.52 10.27
N ALA A 592 -12.65 10.33 10.31
CA ALA A 592 -13.26 9.03 10.16
C ALA A 592 -13.86 8.47 11.47
N ARG A 593 -13.57 9.10 12.62
CA ARG A 593 -14.09 8.68 13.93
C ARG A 593 -15.53 9.12 14.12
N GLN A 594 -16.22 8.47 15.06
CA GLN A 594 -17.58 8.81 15.44
C GLN A 594 -17.67 10.29 15.88
N GLY A 595 -18.51 11.09 15.22
CA GLY A 595 -18.63 12.53 15.48
C GLY A 595 -17.65 13.42 14.71
N GLY A 596 -16.83 12.84 13.83
CA GLY A 596 -15.87 13.55 12.97
C GLY A 596 -16.47 14.18 11.70
N GLY A 597 -17.75 13.91 11.42
CA GLY A 597 -18.50 14.48 10.29
C GLY A 597 -18.41 13.69 8.97
N ARG A 598 -17.51 12.70 8.88
CA ARG A 598 -17.44 11.69 7.81
C ARG A 598 -17.02 10.34 8.40
N GLU A 599 -17.93 9.72 9.14
CA GLU A 599 -17.67 8.49 9.87
C GLU A 599 -17.33 7.31 8.94
N GLU A 600 -16.11 6.81 9.06
CA GLU A 600 -15.59 5.68 8.29
C GLU A 600 -14.82 4.73 9.25
N PRO A 601 -15.53 3.88 10.01
CA PRO A 601 -14.90 2.95 10.96
C PRO A 601 -13.96 1.93 10.28
N TRP A 602 -14.20 1.66 8.99
CA TRP A 602 -13.37 0.77 8.18
C TRP A 602 -12.05 1.39 7.73
N HIS A 603 -11.89 2.73 7.73
CA HIS A 603 -10.77 3.41 7.10
C HIS A 603 -9.60 3.66 8.06
N TRP A 604 -8.40 3.23 7.69
CA TRP A 604 -7.19 3.37 8.51
C TRP A 604 -6.01 3.84 7.66
N GLU A 605 -5.15 4.69 8.24
CA GLU A 605 -4.04 5.33 7.55
C GLU A 605 -2.71 5.00 8.23
N TYR A 606 -1.69 4.73 7.42
CA TYR A 606 -0.32 4.53 7.88
C TYR A 606 0.43 5.85 7.93
N VAL A 607 1.05 6.14 9.06
CA VAL A 607 1.77 7.40 9.32
C VAL A 607 3.24 7.23 9.64
N GLY A 608 3.75 5.99 9.72
CA GLY A 608 5.14 5.69 10.08
C GLY A 608 5.26 5.15 11.49
#